data_AF-A0A397G0P5-F1
#
_entry.id   AF-A0A397G0P5-F1
#
_cell.length_a   1.000
_cell.length_b   1.000
_cell.length_c   1.000
_cell.angle_alpha   90.00
_cell.angle_beta   90.00
_cell.angle_gamma   90.00
#
_symmetry.space_group_name_H-M   'P 1'
#
loop_
_entity.id
_entity.type
_entity.pdbx_description
1 polymer ?
#
loop_
_entity_poly.entity_id
_entity_poly.type
_entity_poly.pdbx_seq_one_letter_code
_entity_poly.pdbx_strand_id
1 'polypeptide(L)'
;MSSKLFPGDPSKVMVIRKVTPEITTFSVPFSRFGLLRFGGRGTLVKLRTGSLAIISPVALTPEVQKLITSEGGNVQYIVAPDIEHHLHISTWKRAFPDAKTIAPEGIYEKRQSSPAYDDDAAFDHVFTSTANIR
;
A
#
# COMPACT_ATOMS: atom_id res chain seq x y z
N MET A 1 -5.77 7.24 16.44
CA MET A 1 -4.36 6.80 16.27
C MET A 1 -3.78 7.19 14.90
N SER A 2 -4.54 7.15 13.80
CA SER A 2 -4.07 7.50 12.44
C SER A 2 -3.65 8.97 12.24
N SER A 3 -4.33 9.92 12.88
CA SER A 3 -4.11 11.37 12.67
C SER A 3 -2.73 11.90 13.07
N LYS A 4 -1.96 11.16 13.89
CA LYS A 4 -0.58 11.55 14.26
C LYS A 4 0.46 11.12 13.21
N LEU A 5 0.13 10.12 12.38
CA LEU A 5 1.05 9.57 11.38
C LEU A 5 0.92 10.29 10.03
N PHE A 6 -0.31 10.67 9.68
CA PHE A 6 -0.63 11.37 8.44
C PHE A 6 -1.20 12.75 8.78
N PRO A 7 -0.41 13.82 8.72
CA PRO A 7 -0.91 15.16 8.98
C PRO A 7 -1.76 15.64 7.79
N GLY A 8 -3.03 15.96 8.07
CA GLY A 8 -3.97 16.54 7.11
C GLY A 8 -4.83 15.53 6.35
N ASP A 9 -5.73 16.05 5.53
CA ASP A 9 -6.58 15.29 4.63
C ASP A 9 -5.72 14.73 3.47
N PRO A 10 -5.58 13.39 3.31
CA PRO A 10 -4.75 12.80 2.26
C PRO A 10 -5.09 13.28 0.86
N SER A 11 -6.37 13.58 0.55
CA SER A 11 -6.77 14.11 -0.76
C SER A 11 -6.21 15.50 -1.04
N LYS A 12 -5.89 16.29 -0.01
CA LYS A 12 -5.36 17.65 -0.15
C LYS A 12 -3.84 17.70 -0.19
N VAL A 13 -3.17 16.70 0.38
CA VAL A 13 -1.72 16.73 0.57
C VAL A 13 -0.97 15.70 -0.27
N MET A 14 -1.67 14.74 -0.87
CA MET A 14 -1.05 13.75 -1.74
C MET A 14 -0.60 14.39 -3.05
N VAL A 15 0.62 14.06 -3.48
CA VAL A 15 1.17 14.41 -4.78
C VAL A 15 1.23 13.16 -5.64
N ILE A 16 0.43 13.14 -6.72
CA ILE A 16 0.40 12.05 -7.71
C ILE A 16 1.33 12.41 -8.87
N ARG A 17 2.25 11.51 -9.23
CA ARG A 17 3.19 11.72 -10.35
C ARG A 17 3.29 10.48 -11.21
N LYS A 18 2.96 10.61 -12.49
CA LYS A 18 3.24 9.61 -13.51
C LYS A 18 4.71 9.75 -13.92
N VAL A 19 5.54 8.79 -13.51
CA VAL A 19 7.00 8.78 -13.72
C VAL A 19 7.31 8.20 -15.11
N THR A 20 6.60 7.15 -15.48
CA THR A 20 6.59 6.56 -16.83
C THR A 20 5.14 6.26 -17.22
N PRO A 21 4.84 5.85 -18.46
CA PRO A 21 3.50 5.42 -18.84
C PRO A 21 2.92 4.31 -17.94
N GLU A 22 3.78 3.46 -17.37
CA GLU A 22 3.44 2.30 -16.54
C GLU A 22 3.60 2.54 -15.03
N ILE A 23 4.36 3.56 -14.62
CA ILE A 23 4.72 3.78 -13.21
C ILE A 23 4.16 5.11 -12.72
N THR A 24 3.28 5.04 -11.72
CA THR A 24 2.75 6.22 -11.01
C THR A 24 3.10 6.16 -9.53
N THR A 25 3.49 7.27 -8.95
CA THR A 25 3.81 7.38 -7.51
C THR A 25 2.81 8.28 -6.80
N PHE A 26 2.53 7.94 -5.55
CA PHE A 26 1.66 8.66 -4.63
C PHE A 26 2.47 9.08 -3.42
N SER A 27 2.92 10.34 -3.38
CA SER A 27 3.72 10.86 -2.26
C SER A 27 2.81 11.54 -1.25
N VAL A 28 2.91 11.18 0.02
CA VAL A 28 2.10 11.74 1.11
C VAL A 28 2.99 12.26 2.24
N PRO A 29 2.59 13.31 2.97
CA PRO A 29 3.20 13.62 4.25
C PRO A 29 3.04 12.44 5.22
N PHE A 30 4.14 11.99 5.80
CA PHE A 30 4.14 10.98 6.85
C PHE A 30 5.13 11.39 7.93
N SER A 31 4.68 11.34 9.18
CA SER A 31 5.50 11.66 10.33
C SER A 31 5.50 10.52 11.34
N ARG A 32 6.69 10.14 11.81
CA ARG A 32 6.83 9.25 12.96
C ARG A 32 6.92 10.08 14.23
N PHE A 33 6.11 9.70 15.22
CA PHE A 33 6.01 10.37 16.53
C PHE A 33 5.62 11.86 16.46
N GLY A 34 5.15 12.36 15.32
CA GLY A 34 4.88 13.78 15.11
C GLY A 34 6.14 14.68 15.07
N LEU A 35 7.34 14.09 15.13
CA LEU A 35 8.62 14.82 15.15
C LEU A 35 9.40 14.65 13.85
N LEU A 36 9.52 13.41 13.36
CA LEU A 36 10.37 13.09 12.20
C LEU A 36 9.51 12.95 10.95
N ARG A 37 9.74 13.81 9.95
CA ARG A 37 8.96 13.87 8.71
C ARG A 37 9.70 13.14 7.60
N PHE A 38 9.40 11.86 7.41
CA PHE A 38 10.03 11.01 6.38
C PHE A 38 9.29 11.09 5.04
N GLY A 39 7.98 11.37 5.07
CA GLY A 39 7.12 11.18 3.91
C GLY A 39 6.79 9.70 3.69
N GLY A 40 5.65 9.44 3.06
CA GLY A 40 5.22 8.12 2.65
C GLY A 40 5.09 8.09 1.13
N ARG A 41 5.30 6.92 0.53
CA ARG A 41 5.14 6.76 -0.92
C ARG A 41 4.60 5.39 -1.27
N GLY A 42 3.51 5.40 -2.03
CA GLY A 42 3.02 4.23 -2.75
C GLY A 42 3.36 4.33 -4.23
N THR A 43 3.56 3.18 -4.86
CA THR A 43 3.91 3.07 -6.28
C THR A 43 2.94 2.14 -6.98
N LEU A 44 2.13 2.67 -7.88
CA LEU A 44 1.30 1.90 -8.80
C LEU A 44 2.12 1.53 -10.03
N VAL A 45 2.16 0.24 -10.34
CA VAL A 45 2.86 -0.31 -11.50
C VAL A 45 1.85 -1.02 -12.39
N LYS A 46 1.80 -0.65 -13.66
CA LYS A 46 1.09 -1.37 -14.71
C LYS A 46 1.97 -2.49 -15.24
N LEU A 47 1.53 -3.72 -15.05
CA LEU A 47 2.22 -4.92 -15.48
C LEU A 47 2.03 -5.13 -16.98
N ARG A 48 2.91 -5.94 -17.59
CA ARG A 48 2.81 -6.30 -19.02
C ARG A 48 1.49 -7.01 -19.38
N THR A 49 0.88 -7.68 -18.39
CA THR A 49 -0.43 -8.30 -18.48
C THR A 49 -1.58 -7.29 -18.55
N GLY A 50 -1.32 -6.00 -18.33
CA GLY A 50 -2.33 -4.95 -18.22
C GLY A 50 -2.94 -4.78 -16.83
N SER A 51 -2.67 -5.71 -15.90
CA SER A 51 -3.06 -5.60 -14.50
C SER A 51 -2.17 -4.61 -13.74
N LEU A 52 -2.64 -4.19 -12.56
CA LEU A 52 -1.98 -3.21 -11.70
C LEU A 52 -1.44 -3.88 -10.43
N ALA A 53 -0.29 -3.41 -9.98
CA ALA A 53 0.29 -3.74 -8.68
C ALA A 53 0.53 -2.45 -7.89
N ILE A 54 0.12 -2.42 -6.61
CA ILE A 54 0.46 -1.34 -5.69
C ILE A 54 1.54 -1.82 -4.72
N ILE A 55 2.66 -1.10 -4.69
CA ILE A 55 3.75 -1.31 -3.74
C ILE A 55 3.69 -0.21 -2.68
N SER A 56 3.82 -0.57 -1.42
CA SER A 56 3.76 0.35 -0.28
C SER A 56 2.46 1.17 -0.27
N PRO A 57 1.28 0.54 -0.22
CA PRO A 57 0.00 1.23 -0.36
C PRO A 57 -0.13 2.41 0.62
N VAL A 58 -0.56 3.56 0.08
CA VAL A 58 -0.92 4.76 0.86
C VAL A 58 -2.44 4.90 0.93
N ALA A 59 -2.97 5.98 1.52
CA ALA A 59 -4.41 6.23 1.58
C ALA A 59 -5.07 6.11 0.19
N LEU A 60 -6.16 5.33 0.11
CA LEU A 60 -6.92 5.10 -1.12
C LEU A 60 -7.94 6.24 -1.34
N THR A 61 -7.44 7.41 -1.74
CA THR A 61 -8.28 8.60 -1.94
C THR A 61 -9.18 8.47 -3.18
N PRO A 62 -10.24 9.29 -3.33
CA PRO A 62 -11.05 9.32 -4.55
C PRO A 62 -10.23 9.57 -5.81
N GLU A 63 -9.18 10.39 -5.73
CA GLU A 63 -8.26 10.68 -6.84
C GLU A 63 -7.45 9.44 -7.24
N VAL A 64 -6.95 8.68 -6.26
CA VAL A 64 -6.24 7.42 -6.50
C VAL A 64 -7.17 6.38 -7.12
N GLN A 65 -8.41 6.27 -6.63
CA GLN A 65 -9.41 5.35 -7.20
C GLN A 65 -9.73 5.69 -8.66
N LYS A 66 -9.95 6.99 -8.98
CA LYS A 66 -10.16 7.45 -10.35
C LYS A 66 -8.99 7.11 -11.27
N LEU A 67 -7.75 7.30 -10.80
CA LEU A 67 -6.56 6.92 -11.55
C LEU A 67 -6.54 5.41 -11.83
N ILE A 68 -6.78 4.58 -10.81
CA ILE A 68 -6.83 3.11 -10.96
C ILE A 68 -7.87 2.71 -12.00
N THR A 69 -9.08 3.28 -11.94
CA THR A 69 -10.12 3.04 -12.96
C THR A 69 -9.64 3.43 -14.36
N SER A 70 -8.98 4.59 -14.52
CA SER A 70 -8.45 5.04 -15.81
C SER A 70 -7.35 4.15 -16.38
N GLU A 71 -6.63 3.42 -15.52
CA GLU A 71 -5.55 2.51 -15.91
C GLU A 71 -6.04 1.08 -16.18
N GLY A 72 -7.35 0.82 -16.06
CA GLY A 72 -8.00 -0.46 -16.35
C GLY A 72 -8.65 -1.13 -15.13
N GLY A 73 -8.51 -0.56 -13.93
CA GLY A 73 -9.23 -0.97 -12.71
C GLY A 73 -8.79 -2.29 -12.08
N ASN A 74 -8.05 -3.14 -12.80
CA ASN A 74 -7.67 -4.47 -12.33
C ASN A 74 -6.41 -4.43 -11.45
N VAL A 75 -6.57 -4.14 -10.16
CA VAL A 75 -5.50 -4.31 -9.16
C VAL A 75 -5.39 -5.78 -8.80
N GLN A 76 -4.28 -6.40 -9.20
CA GLN A 76 -4.04 -7.82 -8.98
C GLN A 76 -3.10 -8.09 -7.79
N TYR A 77 -2.27 -7.11 -7.42
CA TYR A 77 -1.28 -7.28 -6.36
C TYR A 77 -1.23 -6.07 -5.42
N ILE A 78 -1.21 -6.34 -4.11
CA ILE A 78 -1.02 -5.36 -3.04
C ILE A 78 0.21 -5.80 -2.24
N VAL A 79 1.26 -4.98 -2.23
CA VAL A 79 2.58 -5.37 -1.71
C VAL A 79 2.99 -4.47 -0.55
N ALA A 80 3.24 -5.05 0.63
CA ALA A 80 4.06 -4.42 1.66
C ALA A 80 5.49 -4.97 1.56
N PRO A 81 6.49 -4.14 1.20
CA PRO A 81 7.88 -4.60 1.09
C PRO A 81 8.55 -4.87 2.45
N ASP A 82 8.04 -4.29 3.54
CA ASP A 82 8.57 -4.48 4.88
C ASP A 82 7.49 -4.24 5.97
N ILE A 83 7.93 -4.30 7.23
CA ILE A 83 7.11 -4.14 8.44
C ILE A 83 6.57 -2.72 8.70
N GLU A 84 6.90 -1.73 7.89
CA GLU A 84 6.44 -0.35 8.03
C GLU A 84 5.35 0.01 6.99
N HIS A 85 5.27 -0.75 5.89
CA HIS A 85 4.43 -0.42 4.73
C HIS A 85 3.06 -1.14 4.70
N HIS A 86 2.64 -1.76 5.80
CA HIS A 86 1.42 -2.57 5.86
C HIS A 86 0.14 -1.79 6.26
N LEU A 87 0.27 -0.52 6.61
CA LEU A 87 -0.81 0.26 7.25
C LEU A 87 -2.11 0.30 6.44
N HIS A 88 -2.02 0.42 5.11
CA HIS A 88 -3.18 0.56 4.24
C HIS A 88 -3.64 -0.74 3.57
N ILE A 89 -2.99 -1.89 3.84
CA ILE A 89 -3.33 -3.15 3.14
C ILE A 89 -4.82 -3.49 3.26
N SER A 90 -5.42 -3.47 4.45
CA SER A 90 -6.83 -3.87 4.62
C SER A 90 -7.77 -2.97 3.82
N THR A 91 -7.48 -1.67 3.74
CA THR A 91 -8.29 -0.73 2.95
C THR A 91 -8.22 -1.05 1.46
N TRP A 92 -7.03 -1.36 0.95
CA TRP A 92 -6.85 -1.76 -0.44
C TRP A 92 -7.46 -3.13 -0.73
N LYS A 93 -7.28 -4.11 0.15
CA LYS A 93 -7.85 -5.45 0.00
C LYS A 93 -9.38 -5.44 0.02
N ARG A 94 -10.01 -4.60 0.84
CA ARG A 94 -11.47 -4.40 0.80
C ARG A 94 -11.95 -3.78 -0.51
N ALA A 95 -11.21 -2.84 -1.07
CA ALA A 95 -11.55 -2.22 -2.35
C ALA A 95 -11.29 -3.14 -3.56
N PHE A 96 -10.30 -4.02 -3.46
CA PHE A 96 -9.89 -4.96 -4.50
C PHE A 96 -9.81 -6.37 -3.90
N PRO A 97 -10.96 -7.02 -3.65
CA PRO A 97 -11.01 -8.30 -2.93
C PRO A 97 -10.26 -9.43 -3.63
N ASP A 98 -10.18 -9.40 -4.95
CA ASP A 98 -9.46 -10.40 -5.75
C ASP A 98 -7.94 -10.18 -5.81
N ALA A 99 -7.46 -9.01 -5.34
CA ALA A 99 -6.04 -8.69 -5.36
C ALA A 99 -5.27 -9.55 -4.37
N LYS A 100 -4.18 -10.17 -4.81
CA LYS A 100 -3.30 -10.95 -3.93
C LYS A 100 -2.43 -10.04 -3.09
N THR A 101 -2.34 -10.35 -1.81
CA THR A 101 -1.52 -9.62 -0.84
C THR A 101 -0.16 -10.28 -0.68
N ILE A 102 0.90 -9.47 -0.74
CA ILE A 102 2.29 -9.91 -0.63
C ILE A 102 2.95 -9.13 0.50
N ALA A 103 3.48 -9.81 1.50
CA ALA A 103 4.09 -9.18 2.67
C ALA A 103 5.13 -10.10 3.33
N PRO A 104 6.06 -9.56 4.13
CA PRO A 104 7.00 -10.42 4.86
C PRO A 104 6.35 -11.17 6.01
N GLU A 105 7.00 -12.25 6.41
CA GLU A 105 6.67 -13.02 7.62
C GLU A 105 6.62 -12.13 8.87
N GLY A 106 5.73 -12.48 9.82
CA GLY A 106 5.60 -11.79 11.11
C GLY A 106 4.66 -10.58 11.08
N ILE A 107 4.34 -10.02 9.91
CA ILE A 107 3.41 -8.89 9.82
C ILE A 107 1.99 -9.30 10.18
N TYR A 108 1.53 -10.47 9.74
CA TYR A 108 0.17 -10.91 9.98
C TYR A 108 -0.09 -11.09 11.48
N GLU A 109 0.81 -11.80 12.17
CA GLU A 109 0.76 -12.05 13.62
C GLU A 109 0.78 -10.72 14.40
N LYS A 110 1.65 -9.80 13.99
CA LYS A 110 1.71 -8.44 14.58
C LYS A 110 0.38 -7.71 14.42
N ARG A 111 -0.27 -7.82 13.27
CA ARG A 111 -1.54 -7.12 12.99
C ARG A 111 -2.70 -7.72 13.77
N GLN A 112 -2.76 -9.04 13.91
CA GLN A 112 -3.76 -9.72 14.76
C GLN A 112 -3.65 -9.34 16.25
N SER A 113 -2.46 -8.94 16.72
CA SER A 113 -2.28 -8.43 18.08
C SER A 113 -2.83 -7.01 18.32
N SER A 114 -3.31 -6.33 17.28
CA SER A 114 -3.76 -4.94 17.35
C SER A 114 -5.21 -4.77 16.89
N PRO A 115 -6.08 -4.11 17.68
CA PRO A 115 -7.47 -3.86 17.29
C PRO A 115 -7.60 -2.83 16.15
N ALA A 116 -6.48 -2.26 15.68
CA ALA A 116 -6.45 -1.32 14.56
C ALA A 116 -6.57 -2.00 13.19
N TYR A 117 -6.43 -3.32 13.13
CA TYR A 117 -6.49 -4.09 11.89
C TYR A 117 -7.56 -5.18 12.01
N ASP A 118 -8.33 -5.33 10.95
CA ASP A 118 -9.47 -6.24 10.81
C ASP A 118 -9.21 -7.17 9.61
N ASP A 119 -8.06 -7.85 9.61
CA ASP A 119 -7.71 -8.73 8.51
C ASP A 119 -8.41 -10.09 8.68
N ASP A 120 -9.24 -10.44 7.70
CA ASP A 120 -10.01 -11.70 7.67
C ASP A 120 -9.13 -12.94 7.42
N ALA A 121 -7.95 -12.76 6.82
CA ALA A 121 -7.04 -13.84 6.43
C ALA A 121 -5.58 -13.39 6.41
N ALA A 122 -4.67 -14.38 6.47
CA ALA A 122 -3.25 -14.19 6.24
C ALA A 122 -2.95 -13.72 4.81
N PHE A 123 -1.74 -13.19 4.59
CA PHE A 123 -1.33 -12.73 3.26
C PHE A 123 -1.19 -13.89 2.27
N ASP A 124 -1.62 -13.69 1.03
CA ASP A 124 -1.60 -14.71 -0.02
C ASP A 124 -0.19 -15.20 -0.35
N HIS A 125 0.80 -14.30 -0.25
CA HIS A 125 2.20 -14.61 -0.45
C HIS A 125 3.06 -14.01 0.66
N VAL A 126 3.69 -14.88 1.44
CA VAL A 126 4.59 -14.49 2.54
C VAL A 126 6.04 -14.72 2.13
N PHE A 127 6.90 -13.72 2.29
CA PHE A 127 8.34 -13.85 2.02
C PHE A 127 9.18 -13.74 3.30
N THR A 128 10.30 -14.47 3.32
CA THR A 128 11.22 -14.52 4.47
C THR A 128 12.60 -14.02 4.05
N SER A 129 13.39 -13.54 5.02
CA SER A 129 14.77 -13.10 4.77
C SER A 129 15.71 -14.25 4.34
N THR A 130 15.28 -15.50 4.54
CA THR A 130 16.03 -16.73 4.27
C THR A 130 15.83 -17.32 2.88
N ALA A 131 15.21 -16.59 1.94
CA ALA A 131 15.29 -16.95 0.54
C ALA A 131 16.75 -16.78 0.07
N ASN A 132 17.53 -17.88 0.13
CA ASN A 132 18.82 -18.01 -0.53
C ASN A 132 18.64 -17.76 -2.03
N ILE A 133 18.72 -16.49 -2.44
CA ILE A 133 18.92 -16.13 -3.83
C ILE A 133 20.39 -16.39 -4.12
N ARG A 134 20.67 -17.60 -4.65
CA ARG A 134 21.88 -17.88 -5.41
C ARG A 134 21.70 -17.41 -6.84
#